data_AF-A0A966Q5D9-F1
#
_entry.id   AF-A0A966Q5D9-F1
#
_cell.length_a   1.000
_cell.length_b   1.000
_cell.length_c   1.000
_cell.angle_alpha   90.00
_cell.angle_beta   90.00
_cell.angle_gamma   90.00
#
_symmetry.space_group_name_H-M   'P 1'
#
loop_
_entity.id
_entity.type
_entity.pdbx_description
1 polymer ?
#
loop_
_entity_poly.entity_id
_entity_poly.type
_entity_poly.pdbx_seq_one_letter_code
_entity_poly.pdbx_strand_id
1 'polypeptide(L)'
;MAALHSETEIKNTNYVANLVEDYDILSKPNLPPFECPKGYNPDEYLRQLCRDGWRDKIADNIPKEDQQIYVDRIKYELEVLQGAGLSSYFLIVQDIVNYVRKNGWL
;
A
#
# COMPACT_ATOMS: atom_id res chain seq x y z
N MET A 1 21.23 -9.67 41.16
CA MET A 1 20.73 -10.95 40.61
C MET A 1 21.12 -12.14 41.48
N ALA A 2 22.41 -12.42 41.70
CA ALA A 2 22.85 -13.56 42.53
C ALA A 2 22.42 -13.51 44.01
N ALA A 3 22.04 -12.33 44.52
CA ALA A 3 21.50 -12.16 45.88
C ALA A 3 20.00 -12.47 46.01
N LEU A 4 19.28 -12.67 44.90
CA LEU A 4 17.81 -12.86 44.86
C LEU A 4 17.37 -14.15 44.18
N HIS A 5 18.23 -14.79 43.38
CA HIS A 5 17.91 -15.99 42.61
C HIS A 5 19.02 -17.04 42.77
N SER A 6 18.61 -18.31 42.80
CA SER A 6 19.49 -19.46 42.77
C SER A 6 20.28 -19.56 41.46
N GLU A 7 21.40 -20.26 41.49
CA GLU A 7 22.21 -20.50 40.29
C GLU A 7 21.44 -21.21 39.18
N THR A 8 20.54 -22.11 39.54
CA THR A 8 19.70 -22.85 38.58
C THR A 8 18.74 -21.93 37.86
N GLU A 9 18.10 -20.98 38.56
CA GLU A 9 17.20 -20.00 37.97
C GLU A 9 17.94 -19.09 36.98
N ILE A 10 19.15 -18.66 37.33
CA ILE A 10 20.01 -17.84 36.45
C ILE A 10 20.45 -18.65 35.22
N LYS A 11 20.88 -19.90 35.39
CA LYS A 11 21.27 -20.79 34.27
C LYS A 11 20.12 -21.05 33.32
N ASN A 12 18.93 -21.32 33.82
CA ASN A 12 17.75 -21.56 32.99
C ASN A 12 17.33 -20.30 32.21
N THR A 13 17.38 -19.13 32.85
CA THR A 13 17.06 -17.85 32.18
C THR A 13 18.03 -17.57 31.04
N ASN A 14 19.34 -17.74 31.28
CA ASN A 14 20.37 -17.57 30.24
C ASN A 14 20.25 -18.62 29.14
N TYR A 15 19.90 -19.86 29.49
CA TYR A 15 19.65 -20.91 28.51
C TYR A 15 18.52 -20.51 27.55
N VAL A 16 17.37 -20.07 28.07
CA VAL A 16 16.25 -19.62 27.23
C VAL A 16 16.61 -18.38 26.42
N ALA A 17 17.29 -17.40 27.03
CA ALA A 17 17.74 -16.20 26.32
C ALA A 17 18.66 -16.53 25.14
N ASN A 18 19.55 -17.52 25.28
CA ASN A 18 20.44 -17.97 24.21
C ASN A 18 19.73 -18.74 23.09
N LEU A 19 18.47 -19.17 23.28
CA LEU A 19 17.66 -19.79 22.23
C LEU A 19 16.88 -18.76 21.40
N VAL A 20 16.85 -17.49 21.83
CA VAL A 20 16.13 -16.44 21.10
C VAL A 20 17.00 -15.97 19.94
N GLU A 21 16.47 -16.12 18.73
CA GLU A 21 17.07 -15.57 17.51
C GLU A 21 16.57 -14.14 17.27
N ASP A 22 17.39 -13.33 16.60
CA ASP A 22 16.96 -12.01 16.13
C ASP A 22 15.86 -12.20 15.08
N TYR A 23 14.70 -11.58 15.32
CA TYR A 23 13.58 -11.58 14.39
C TYR A 23 13.09 -10.15 14.16
N ASP A 24 12.75 -9.85 12.91
CA ASP A 24 12.12 -8.58 12.54
C ASP A 24 10.67 -8.83 12.13
N ILE A 25 9.74 -8.22 12.87
CA ILE A 25 8.31 -8.26 12.56
C ILE A 25 7.91 -7.23 11.51
N LEU A 26 8.77 -6.24 11.22
CA LEU A 26 8.55 -5.19 10.24
C LEU A 26 8.97 -5.68 8.84
N SER A 27 8.31 -6.73 8.39
CA SER A 27 8.41 -7.15 6.99
C SER A 27 7.73 -6.14 6.06
N LYS A 28 8.23 -6.06 4.82
CA LYS A 28 7.55 -5.25 3.79
C LYS A 28 6.10 -5.71 3.64
N PRO A 29 5.14 -4.79 3.42
CA PRO A 29 3.75 -5.17 3.21
C PRO A 29 3.63 -6.23 2.11
N ASN A 30 3.13 -7.41 2.45
CA ASN A 30 2.85 -8.45 1.47
C ASN A 30 1.45 -8.24 0.92
N LEU A 31 1.35 -7.37 -0.09
CA LEU A 31 0.08 -7.06 -0.74
C LEU A 31 -0.30 -8.20 -1.71
N PRO A 32 -1.57 -8.62 -1.73
CA PRO A 32 -2.03 -9.59 -2.73
C PRO A 32 -1.90 -8.98 -4.13
N PRO A 33 -1.55 -9.79 -5.16
CA PRO A 33 -1.51 -9.31 -6.52
C PRO A 33 -2.91 -8.91 -6.98
N PHE A 34 -3.00 -7.82 -7.76
CA PHE A 34 -4.25 -7.42 -8.40
C PHE A 34 -4.27 -7.90 -9.85
N GLU A 35 -5.29 -8.67 -10.22
CA GLU A 35 -5.46 -9.16 -11.59
C GLU A 35 -5.99 -8.05 -12.49
N CYS A 36 -5.08 -7.42 -13.25
CA CYS A 36 -5.47 -6.37 -14.17
C CYS A 36 -6.14 -6.96 -15.43
N PRO A 37 -7.19 -6.30 -15.96
CA PRO A 37 -7.79 -6.68 -17.23
C PRO A 37 -6.74 -6.75 -18.35
N LYS A 38 -6.92 -7.65 -19.31
CA LYS A 38 -6.05 -7.76 -20.52
C LYS A 38 -4.55 -7.95 -20.23
N GLY A 39 -4.17 -8.32 -19.00
CA GLY A 39 -2.78 -8.54 -18.62
C GLY A 39 -1.94 -7.28 -18.46
N TYR A 40 -2.57 -6.11 -18.23
CA TYR A 40 -1.83 -4.89 -17.90
C TYR A 40 -0.97 -5.06 -16.64
N ASN A 41 0.14 -4.32 -16.56
CA ASN A 41 0.82 -4.10 -15.29
C ASN A 41 -0.07 -3.19 -14.39
N PRO A 42 -0.19 -3.46 -13.07
CA PRO A 42 -0.84 -2.58 -12.11
C PRO A 42 -0.56 -1.08 -12.26
N ASP A 43 0.69 -0.68 -12.49
CA ASP A 43 1.04 0.74 -12.66
C ASP A 43 0.42 1.36 -13.91
N GLU A 44 0.39 0.60 -15.02
CA GLU A 44 -0.19 1.04 -16.29
C GLU A 44 -1.70 1.14 -16.18
N TYR A 45 -2.32 0.15 -15.54
CA TYR A 45 -3.77 0.12 -15.35
C TYR A 45 -4.23 1.25 -14.44
N LEU A 46 -3.54 1.49 -13.31
CA LEU A 46 -3.85 2.62 -12.43
C LEU A 46 -3.71 3.95 -13.18
N ARG A 47 -2.64 4.14 -13.96
CA ARG A 47 -2.44 5.34 -14.77
C ARG A 47 -3.57 5.55 -15.77
N GLN A 48 -4.06 4.47 -16.39
CA GLN A 48 -5.19 4.55 -17.32
C GLN A 48 -6.47 4.98 -16.60
N LEU A 49 -6.77 4.40 -15.44
CA LEU A 49 -7.92 4.81 -14.63
C LEU A 49 -7.84 6.28 -14.18
N CYS A 50 -6.65 6.77 -13.82
CA CYS A 50 -6.46 8.19 -13.50
C CYS A 50 -6.68 9.10 -14.71
N ARG A 51 -6.26 8.69 -15.92
CA ARG A 51 -6.52 9.43 -17.16
C ARG A 51 -8.02 9.49 -17.49
N ASP A 52 -8.71 8.37 -17.36
CA ASP A 52 -10.15 8.30 -17.58
C ASP A 52 -10.90 9.13 -16.54
N GLY A 53 -10.52 9.04 -15.27
CA GLY A 53 -11.05 9.88 -14.20
C GLY A 53 -10.79 11.38 -14.39
N TRP A 54 -9.61 11.75 -14.89
CA TRP A 54 -9.31 13.14 -15.26
C TRP A 54 -10.27 13.65 -16.33
N ARG A 55 -10.43 12.91 -17.43
CA ARG A 55 -11.33 13.26 -18.53
C ARG A 55 -12.78 13.35 -18.05
N ASP A 56 -13.24 12.37 -17.30
CA ASP A 56 -14.67 12.22 -17.00
C ASP A 56 -15.13 13.08 -15.82
N LYS A 57 -14.22 13.49 -14.93
CA LYS A 57 -14.59 14.15 -13.66
C LYS A 57 -13.91 15.48 -13.38
N ILE A 58 -12.76 15.78 -13.99
CA ILE A 58 -11.96 16.95 -13.59
C ILE A 58 -11.78 17.95 -14.73
N ALA A 59 -11.42 17.50 -15.93
CA ALA A 59 -10.99 18.36 -17.03
C ALA A 59 -11.97 19.51 -17.34
N ASP A 60 -13.27 19.25 -17.28
CA ASP A 60 -14.32 20.25 -17.57
C ASP A 60 -14.83 21.00 -16.32
N ASN A 61 -14.40 20.59 -15.11
CA ASN A 61 -14.86 21.13 -13.83
C ASN A 61 -13.87 22.09 -13.19
N ILE A 62 -12.70 22.32 -13.78
CA ILE A 62 -11.68 23.25 -13.28
C ILE A 62 -11.25 24.25 -14.36
N PRO A 63 -10.86 25.48 -13.98
CA PRO A 63 -10.33 26.48 -14.91
C PRO A 63 -9.09 25.96 -15.66
N LYS A 64 -8.94 26.36 -16.93
CA LYS A 64 -7.84 25.87 -17.80
C LYS A 64 -6.47 26.26 -17.26
N GLU A 65 -6.37 27.43 -16.65
CA GLU A 65 -5.17 27.95 -16.01
C GLU A 65 -4.69 27.07 -14.84
N ASP A 66 -5.61 26.41 -14.15
CA ASP A 66 -5.30 25.55 -13.00
C ASP A 66 -5.02 24.10 -13.40
N GLN A 67 -5.42 23.68 -14.61
CA GLN A 67 -5.29 22.28 -15.05
C GLN A 67 -3.85 21.77 -14.97
N GLN A 68 -2.86 22.60 -15.27
CA GLN A 68 -1.47 22.20 -15.25
C GLN A 68 -1.02 21.80 -13.83
N ILE A 69 -1.47 22.54 -12.81
CA ILE A 69 -1.15 22.26 -11.40
C ILE A 69 -1.65 20.87 -11.01
N TYR A 70 -2.87 20.50 -11.41
CA TYR A 70 -3.42 19.18 -11.14
C TYR A 70 -2.73 18.06 -11.93
N VAL A 71 -2.41 18.30 -13.21
CA VAL A 71 -1.70 17.32 -14.04
C VAL A 71 -0.34 17.00 -13.44
N ASP A 72 0.41 18.00 -13.01
CA ASP A 72 1.72 17.80 -12.39
C ASP A 72 1.60 17.07 -11.06
N ARG A 73 0.55 17.38 -10.28
CA ARG A 73 0.25 16.65 -9.05
C ARG A 73 -0.06 15.17 -9.30
N ILE A 74 -0.92 14.85 -10.26
CA ILE A 74 -1.27 13.46 -10.61
C ILE A 74 -0.04 12.69 -11.08
N LYS A 75 0.84 13.31 -11.89
CA LYS A 75 2.09 12.68 -12.32
C LYS A 75 3.01 12.35 -11.15
N TYR A 76 3.20 13.31 -10.25
CA TYR A 76 4.01 13.13 -9.04
C TYR A 76 3.45 12.01 -8.15
N GLU A 77 2.15 12.00 -7.88
CA GLU A 77 1.52 10.97 -7.07
C GLU A 77 1.66 9.58 -7.69
N LEU A 78 1.44 9.45 -9.01
CA LEU A 78 1.63 8.19 -9.71
C LEU A 78 3.08 7.69 -9.67
N GLU A 79 4.06 8.60 -9.75
CA GLU A 79 5.48 8.26 -9.63
C GLU A 79 5.82 7.74 -8.22
N VAL A 80 5.32 8.42 -7.17
CA VAL A 80 5.51 7.99 -5.78
C VAL A 80 4.87 6.62 -5.53
N LEU A 81 3.65 6.40 -6.01
CA LEU A 81 2.95 5.12 -5.85
C LEU A 81 3.66 3.97 -6.56
N GLN A 82 4.13 4.22 -7.79
CA GLN A 82 4.89 3.25 -8.56
C GLN A 82 6.23 2.91 -7.87
N GLY A 83 6.97 3.93 -7.41
CA GLY A 83 8.24 3.74 -6.70
C GLY A 83 8.09 2.98 -5.39
N ALA A 84 6.94 3.12 -4.72
CA ALA A 84 6.64 2.41 -3.48
C ALA A 84 6.01 1.01 -3.70
N GLY A 85 5.67 0.63 -4.93
CA GLY A 85 4.99 -0.63 -5.23
C GLY A 85 3.55 -0.68 -4.72
N LEU A 86 2.87 0.47 -4.63
CA LEU A 86 1.54 0.60 -4.04
C LEU A 86 0.38 0.61 -5.04
N SER A 87 0.66 0.50 -6.34
CA SER A 87 -0.37 0.53 -7.39
C SER A 87 -1.43 -0.57 -7.21
N SER A 88 -1.01 -1.81 -6.90
CA SER A 88 -1.94 -2.92 -6.63
C SER A 88 -2.85 -2.64 -5.45
N TYR A 89 -2.34 -2.01 -4.38
CA TYR A 89 -3.15 -1.62 -3.22
C TYR A 89 -4.26 -0.64 -3.62
N PHE A 90 -3.93 0.39 -4.41
CA PHE A 90 -4.93 1.36 -4.89
C PHE A 90 -6.00 0.71 -5.77
N LEU A 91 -5.60 -0.24 -6.62
CA LEU A 91 -6.55 -0.98 -7.46
C LEU A 91 -7.49 -1.85 -6.63
N ILE A 92 -7.00 -2.54 -5.60
CA ILE A 92 -7.84 -3.33 -4.69
C ILE A 92 -8.87 -2.44 -3.98
N VAL A 93 -8.43 -1.29 -3.42
CA VAL A 93 -9.34 -0.37 -2.74
C VAL A 93 -10.39 0.18 -3.71
N GLN A 94 -9.97 0.54 -4.92
CA GLN A 94 -10.88 1.04 -5.96
C GLN A 94 -11.92 -0.01 -6.36
N ASP A 95 -11.53 -1.27 -6.51
CA ASP A 95 -12.44 -2.38 -6.81
C ASP A 95 -13.48 -2.59 -5.70
N ILE A 96 -13.03 -2.64 -4.44
CA ILE A 96 -13.91 -2.75 -3.27
C ILE A 96 -14.94 -1.61 -3.28
N VAL A 97 -14.49 -0.37 -3.43
CA VAL A 97 -15.38 0.80 -3.41
C VAL A 97 -16.40 0.74 -4.56
N ASN A 98 -15.98 0.33 -5.75
CA ASN A 98 -16.89 0.16 -6.89
C ASN A 98 -17.92 -0.95 -6.65
N TYR A 99 -17.49 -2.08 -6.09
CA TYR A 99 -18.37 -3.18 -5.74
C TYR A 99 -19.43 -2.75 -4.72
N VAL A 100 -19.01 -2.07 -3.64
CA VAL A 100 -19.92 -1.57 -2.59
C VAL A 100 -20.94 -0.58 -3.18
N ARG A 101 -20.51 0.37 -4.02
CA ARG A 101 -21.42 1.31 -4.70
C ARG A 101 -22.40 0.61 -5.63
N LYS A 102 -21.95 -0.37 -6.42
CA LYS A 102 -22.81 -1.12 -7.34
C LYS A 102 -23.90 -1.92 -6.62
N ASN A 103 -23.64 -2.35 -5.40
CA ASN A 103 -24.61 -3.09 -4.58
C ASN A 103 -25.50 -2.18 -3.70
N GLY A 104 -25.34 -0.86 -3.79
CA GLY A 104 -26.16 0.10 -3.02
C GLY A 104 -25.88 0.08 -1.52
N TRP A 105 -24.66 -0.30 -1.12
CA TRP A 105 -24.23 -0.27 0.27
C TRP A 105 -23.58 1.07 0.67
N LEU A 106 -23.50 2.01 -0.28
CA LEU A 106 -22.95 3.35 -0.13
C LEU A 106 -23.93 4.40 -0.67
#